data_AF-A0A964E7X8-F1
#
_entry.id   AF-A0A964E7X8-F1
#
_cell.length_a   1.000
_cell.length_b   1.000
_cell.length_c   1.000
_cell.angle_alpha   90.00
_cell.angle_beta   90.00
_cell.angle_gamma   90.00
#
_symmetry.space_group_name_H-M   'P 1'
#
loop_
_entity.id
_entity.type
_entity.pdbx_description
1 polymer ?
#
loop_
_entity_poly.entity_id
_entity_poly.type
_entity_poly.pdbx_seq_one_letter_code
_entity_poly.pdbx_strand_id
1 'polypeptide(L)'
;MIHLISVGPDLTPKEVSKLARKYAMTGGVEFGLNQELSALDLENLAQLWMKELSELDLDLHRKKTSNAGRILDLISESVLCPAELRFRIRGLLEKN
;
A
#
# COMPACT_ATOMS: atom_id res chain seq x y z
N MET A 1 7.08 -8.56 19.22
CA MET A 1 5.65 -8.51 18.85
C MET A 1 5.55 -7.75 17.52
N ILE A 2 4.78 -8.26 16.57
CA ILE A 2 4.55 -7.60 15.27
C ILE A 2 3.06 -7.23 15.21
N HIS A 3 2.76 -6.02 14.78
CA HIS A 3 1.40 -5.53 14.62
C HIS A 3 1.01 -5.54 13.14
N LEU A 4 -0.20 -6.06 12.85
CA LEU A 4 -0.78 -6.05 11.51
C LEU A 4 -1.70 -4.83 11.36
N ILE A 5 -1.47 -4.03 10.32
CA ILE A 5 -2.41 -3.00 9.85
C ILE A 5 -3.16 -3.58 8.64
N SER A 6 -4.44 -3.88 8.83
CA SER A 6 -5.33 -4.29 7.75
C SER A 6 -5.82 -3.06 7.00
N VAL A 7 -5.35 -2.87 5.77
CA VAL A 7 -5.65 -1.72 4.92
C VAL A 7 -6.94 -1.98 4.14
N GLY A 8 -7.90 -1.08 4.31
CA GLY A 8 -9.18 -1.05 3.61
C GLY A 8 -9.61 0.40 3.29
N PRO A 9 -10.81 0.60 2.73
CA PRO A 9 -11.32 1.92 2.32
C PRO A 9 -11.55 2.87 3.50
N ASP A 10 -11.61 2.32 4.71
CA ASP A 10 -11.77 3.02 5.98
C ASP A 10 -10.49 3.71 6.47
N LEU A 11 -9.33 3.39 5.88
CA LEU A 11 -8.04 3.93 6.30
C LEU A 11 -7.41 4.85 5.24
N THR A 12 -7.13 6.08 5.66
CA THR A 12 -6.39 7.05 4.84
C THR A 12 -4.86 6.88 4.97
N PRO A 13 -4.06 7.37 4.01
CA PRO A 13 -2.59 7.33 4.09
C PRO A 13 -2.03 7.96 5.38
N LYS A 14 -2.67 9.03 5.86
CA LYS A 14 -2.30 9.71 7.10
C LYS A 14 -2.53 8.83 8.33
N GLU A 15 -3.66 8.13 8.40
CA GLU A 15 -3.99 7.24 9.51
C GLU A 15 -3.07 6.03 9.53
N VAL A 16 -2.86 5.39 8.38
CA VAL A 16 -1.90 4.30 8.25
C VAL A 16 -0.51 4.74 8.67
N SER A 17 -0.04 5.91 8.22
CA SER A 17 1.28 6.42 8.62
C SER A 17 1.39 6.75 10.10
N LYS A 18 0.29 7.16 10.74
CA LYS A 18 0.23 7.35 12.20
C LYS A 18 0.30 6.01 12.94
N LEU A 19 -0.48 5.02 12.50
CA LEU A 19 -0.50 3.68 13.08
C LEU A 19 0.85 2.96 12.91
N ALA A 20 1.42 3.01 11.70
CA ALA A 20 2.70 2.39 11.39
C ALA A 20 3.82 2.93 12.28
N ARG A 21 3.88 4.26 12.48
CA ARG A 21 4.85 4.86 13.41
C ARG A 21 4.62 4.41 14.85
N LYS A 22 3.37 4.40 15.31
CA LYS A 22 3.03 3.95 16.67
C LYS A 22 3.47 2.50 16.90
N TYR A 23 3.18 1.61 15.97
CA TYR A 23 3.51 0.18 16.08
C TYR A 23 4.99 -0.13 15.91
N ALA A 24 5.70 0.63 15.09
CA ALA A 24 7.16 0.52 14.98
C ALA A 24 7.88 0.89 16.29
N MET A 25 7.28 1.72 17.15
CA MET A 25 7.85 2.05 18.46
C MET A 25 7.68 0.92 19.48
N THR A 26 6.66 0.09 19.34
CA THR A 26 6.33 -1.01 20.27
C THR A 26 6.74 -2.39 19.75
N GLY A 27 7.29 -2.45 18.54
CA GLY A 27 7.66 -3.68 17.86
C GLY A 27 7.82 -3.48 16.35
N GLY A 28 7.31 -4.42 15.56
CA GLY A 28 7.31 -4.35 14.09
C GLY A 28 5.93 -4.02 13.51
N VAL A 29 5.91 -3.60 12.25
CA VAL A 29 4.67 -3.38 11.48
C VAL A 29 4.65 -4.22 10.21
N GLU A 30 3.55 -4.95 10.05
CA GLU A 30 3.16 -5.63 8.81
C GLU A 30 1.88 -5.01 8.27
N PHE A 31 1.73 -5.06 6.95
CA PHE A 31 0.54 -4.61 6.25
C PHE A 31 -0.17 -5.83 5.68
N GLY A 32 -1.49 -5.80 5.73
CA GLY A 32 -2.36 -6.74 5.04
C GLY A 32 -3.48 -5.98 4.35
N LEU A 33 -4.15 -6.63 3.42
CA LEU A 33 -5.39 -6.11 2.85
C LEU A 33 -6.58 -6.65 3.64
N ASN A 34 -7.63 -5.84 3.75
CA ASN A 34 -8.89 -6.33 4.29
C ASN A 34 -9.41 -7.49 3.41
N GLN A 35 -9.97 -8.54 4.03
CA GLN A 35 -10.33 -9.78 3.32
C GLN A 35 -11.54 -9.62 2.40
N GLU A 36 -12.35 -8.58 2.62
CA GLU A 36 -13.61 -8.35 1.93
C GLU A 36 -13.51 -7.31 0.78
N LEU A 37 -12.30 -6.99 0.31
CA LEU A 37 -12.12 -6.00 -0.75
C LEU A 37 -12.59 -6.52 -2.11
N SER A 38 -13.50 -5.79 -2.74
CA SER A 38 -13.86 -6.02 -4.14
C SER A 38 -12.78 -5.51 -5.11
N ALA A 39 -12.86 -5.90 -6.38
CA ALA A 39 -11.96 -5.36 -7.41
C ALA A 39 -12.05 -3.83 -7.53
N LEU A 40 -13.24 -3.25 -7.35
CA LEU A 40 -13.45 -1.80 -7.35
C LEU A 40 -12.78 -1.14 -6.13
N ASP A 41 -12.88 -1.76 -4.95
CA ASP A 41 -12.20 -1.25 -3.76
C ASP A 41 -10.68 -1.27 -3.91
N LEU A 42 -10.14 -2.34 -4.50
CA LEU A 42 -8.72 -2.43 -4.81
C LEU A 42 -8.28 -1.34 -5.78
N GLU A 43 -9.09 -1.02 -6.78
CA GLU A 43 -8.79 0.06 -7.72
C GLU A 43 -8.82 1.43 -7.04
N ASN A 44 -9.84 1.70 -6.22
CA ASN A 44 -9.95 2.95 -5.46
C ASN A 44 -8.76 3.12 -4.48
N LEU A 45 -8.42 2.05 -3.76
CA LEU A 45 -7.26 2.02 -2.88
C LEU A 45 -5.98 2.25 -3.66
N ALA A 46 -5.77 1.53 -4.77
CA ALA A 46 -4.59 1.71 -5.59
C ALA A 46 -4.45 3.15 -6.08
N GLN A 47 -5.52 3.77 -6.56
CA GLN A 47 -5.49 5.18 -6.99
C GLN A 47 -5.08 6.11 -5.85
N LEU A 48 -5.63 5.92 -4.65
CA LEU A 48 -5.28 6.70 -3.46
C LEU A 48 -3.78 6.56 -3.12
N TRP A 49 -3.27 5.34 -3.10
CA TRP A 49 -1.88 5.06 -2.73
C TRP A 49 -0.87 5.42 -3.84
N MET A 50 -1.26 5.32 -5.11
CA MET A 50 -0.46 5.81 -6.24
C MET A 50 -0.29 7.32 -6.16
N LYS A 51 -1.38 8.04 -5.82
CA LYS A 51 -1.34 9.49 -5.61
C LYS A 51 -0.40 9.84 -4.45
N GLU A 52 -0.59 9.23 -3.28
CA GLU A 52 0.31 9.43 -2.13
C GLU A 52 1.78 9.17 -2.50
N LEU A 53 2.08 8.06 -3.17
CA LEU A 53 3.45 7.71 -3.56
C LEU A 53 4.06 8.76 -4.50
N SER A 54 3.27 9.33 -5.40
CA SER A 54 3.73 10.38 -6.33
C SER A 54 4.07 11.70 -5.63
N GLU A 55 3.47 11.97 -4.48
CA GLU A 55 3.69 13.19 -3.68
C GLU A 55 4.93 13.11 -2.78
N LEU A 56 5.47 11.91 -2.51
CA LEU A 56 6.56 11.69 -1.55
C LEU A 56 7.99 11.98 -2.07
N ASP A 57 8.16 12.27 -3.36
CA ASP A 57 9.46 12.50 -4.04
C ASP A 57 10.59 11.56 -3.57
N LEU A 58 10.40 10.25 -3.78
CA LEU A 58 11.32 9.21 -3.34
C LEU A 58 12.07 8.57 -4.51
N ASP A 59 13.31 8.16 -4.27
CA ASP A 59 14.01 7.23 -5.17
C ASP A 59 13.33 5.84 -5.20
N LEU A 60 13.69 5.00 -6.18
CA LEU A 60 13.03 3.70 -6.40
C LEU A 60 13.11 2.77 -5.17
N HIS A 61 14.26 2.72 -4.50
CA HIS A 61 14.45 1.85 -3.34
C HIS A 61 13.56 2.30 -2.17
N ARG A 62 13.49 3.61 -1.95
CA ARG A 62 12.64 4.23 -0.92
C ARG A 62 11.16 4.14 -1.28
N LYS A 63 10.78 4.17 -2.56
CA LYS A 63 9.41 3.91 -3.01
C LYS A 63 8.94 2.53 -2.58
N LYS A 64 9.70 1.47 -2.90
CA LYS A 64 9.35 0.08 -2.55
C LYS A 64 9.19 -0.14 -1.04
N THR A 65 10.02 0.52 -0.23
CA THR A 65 10.03 0.35 1.23
C THR A 65 9.10 1.29 1.97
N SER A 66 8.55 2.32 1.31
CA SER A 66 7.54 3.22 1.86
C SER A 66 6.23 2.48 2.17
N ASN A 67 5.41 3.04 3.07
CA ASN A 67 4.08 2.51 3.36
C ASN A 67 3.24 2.37 2.08
N ALA A 68 3.22 3.41 1.26
CA ALA A 68 2.47 3.42 0.00
C ALA A 68 2.98 2.34 -0.97
N GLY A 69 4.30 2.20 -1.12
CA GLY A 69 4.88 1.17 -2.00
C GLY A 69 4.57 -0.25 -1.54
N ARG A 70 4.71 -0.53 -0.24
CA ARG A 70 4.37 -1.85 0.33
C ARG A 70 2.90 -2.20 0.15
N ILE A 71 2.01 -1.22 0.34
CA ILE A 71 0.56 -1.44 0.18
C ILE A 71 0.20 -1.64 -1.29
N LEU A 72 0.80 -0.87 -2.21
CA LEU A 72 0.61 -1.07 -3.64
C LEU A 72 1.09 -2.45 -4.09
N ASP A 73 2.24 -2.91 -3.60
CA ASP A 73 2.76 -4.24 -3.90
C ASP A 73 1.77 -5.33 -3.45
N LEU A 74 1.22 -5.22 -2.22
CA LEU A 74 0.15 -6.10 -1.72
C LEU A 74 -1.10 -6.08 -2.61
N ILE A 75 -1.55 -4.90 -3.06
CA ILE A 75 -2.67 -4.79 -4.00
C ILE A 75 -2.34 -5.51 -5.30
N SER A 76 -1.12 -5.38 -5.81
CA SER A 76 -0.69 -6.04 -7.05
C SER A 76 -0.69 -7.57 -6.95
N GLU A 77 -0.44 -8.11 -5.76
CA GLU A 77 -0.42 -9.55 -5.47
C GLU A 77 -1.81 -10.14 -5.23
N SER A 78 -2.82 -9.31 -4.98
CA SER A 78 -4.19 -9.78 -4.81
C SER A 78 -4.72 -10.49 -6.06
N VAL A 79 -5.42 -11.61 -5.85
CA VAL A 79 -6.09 -12.38 -6.91
C VAL A 79 -7.19 -11.56 -7.59
N LEU A 80 -7.83 -10.67 -6.84
CA LEU A 80 -8.91 -9.81 -7.32
C LEU A 80 -8.40 -8.54 -8.01
N CYS A 81 -7.08 -8.32 -8.03
CA CYS A 81 -6.48 -7.16 -8.68
C CYS A 81 -6.55 -7.32 -10.22
N PRO A 82 -7.21 -6.39 -10.94
CA PRO A 82 -7.26 -6.43 -12.39
C PRO A 82 -5.86 -6.41 -13.01
N ALA A 83 -5.67 -7.14 -14.11
CA ALA A 83 -4.36 -7.27 -14.76
C ALA A 83 -3.75 -5.92 -15.17
N GLU A 84 -4.58 -5.00 -15.69
CA GLU A 84 -4.16 -3.65 -16.07
C GLU A 84 -3.68 -2.84 -14.86
N LEU A 85 -4.39 -2.94 -13.73
CA LEU A 85 -4.03 -2.28 -12.49
C LEU A 85 -2.70 -2.82 -11.95
N ARG A 86 -2.54 -4.15 -11.94
CA ARG A 86 -1.30 -4.82 -11.56
C ARG A 86 -0.13 -4.32 -12.39
N PHE A 87 -0.29 -4.21 -13.72
CA PHE A 87 0.75 -3.70 -14.61
C PHE A 87 1.13 -2.25 -14.29
N ARG A 88 0.14 -1.38 -14.04
CA ARG A 88 0.38 0.02 -13.65
C ARG A 88 1.16 0.13 -12.34
N ILE A 89 0.79 -0.67 -11.34
CA ILE A 89 1.47 -0.69 -10.04
C ILE A 89 2.92 -1.15 -10.21
N ARG A 90 3.14 -2.29 -10.89
CA ARG A 90 4.48 -2.83 -11.14
C ARG A 90 5.34 -1.82 -11.90
N GLY A 91 4.77 -1.13 -12.89
CA GLY A 91 5.43 -0.04 -13.59
C GLY A 91 5.93 1.07 -12.67
N LEU A 92 5.17 1.46 -11.65
CA LEU A 92 5.59 2.48 -10.68
C LEU A 92 6.68 2.01 -9.72
N LEU A 93 6.63 0.74 -9.32
CA LEU A 93 7.53 0.18 -8.31
C LEU A 93 8.82 -0.37 -8.91
N GLU A 94 8.82 -0.77 -10.18
CA GLU A 94 9.95 -1.46 -10.83
C GLU A 94 10.64 -0.62 -11.90
N LYS A 95 9.98 0.37 -12.52
CA LYS A 95 10.66 1.28 -13.45
C LYS A 95 11.33 2.44 -12.70
N ASN A 96 12.64 2.31 -12.54
CA ASN A 96 13.68 3.33 -12.81
C ASN A 96 15.06 2.68 -12.74
#